data_AF-A0A5D4HDX5-F1
#
_entry.id   AF-A0A5D4HDX5-F1
#
_cell.length_a   1.000
_cell.length_b   1.000
_cell.length_c   1.000
_cell.angle_alpha   90.00
_cell.angle_beta   90.00
_cell.angle_gamma   90.00
#
_symmetry.space_group_name_H-M   'P 1'
#
loop_
_entity.id
_entity.type
_entity.pdbx_description
1 polymer ?
#
loop_
_entity_poly.entity_id
_entity_poly.type
_entity_poly.pdbx_seq_one_letter_code
_entity_poly.pdbx_strand_id
1 'polypeptide(L)'
;MSSNNTDKYRAPALEKGLAIIEYLALQPSAQSQSEIAIGLEKSPNEIYRMLASLETRGYIQRDPVSSKYSLTLKLYYLSHRHSLVEKLRSAALQPMRQTSAAIRQPCHLSVLFNDKVLVVAYSKSPRPIAVMIEEGNLYNILTTASGKTLLSFLDESSREQILHQDPSYQKLSKTQKRDFQKELIHIHKQGYTEMPSSYAQGIVDFSVPIGHPSSGITACLTVSKLLTLEDENEPSHDYIIQTLLTCKKEVESNLGLASLP
;
A
#
# COMPACT_ATOMS: atom_id res chain seq x y z
N MET A 1 14.91 -27.69 22.52
CA MET A 1 15.57 -26.43 22.11
C MET A 1 15.66 -26.44 20.60
N SER A 2 14.66 -25.88 19.92
CA SER A 2 14.59 -25.86 18.47
C SER A 2 15.37 -24.66 17.97
N SER A 3 16.55 -24.90 17.42
CA SER A 3 17.33 -23.88 16.72
C SER A 3 16.52 -23.39 15.51
N ASN A 4 16.11 -22.12 15.55
CA ASN A 4 15.42 -21.48 14.43
C ASN A 4 16.36 -21.49 13.21
N ASN A 5 15.89 -22.10 12.12
CA ASN A 5 16.60 -22.28 10.84
C ASN A 5 16.84 -20.96 10.07
N THR A 6 16.53 -19.81 10.67
CA THR A 6 16.68 -18.46 10.09
C THR A 6 18.10 -17.91 10.16
N ASP A 7 18.96 -18.42 11.06
CA ASP A 7 20.34 -17.94 11.16
C ASP A 7 21.27 -18.47 10.05
N LYS A 8 20.86 -19.51 9.31
CA LYS A 8 21.70 -20.17 8.31
C LYS A 8 21.87 -19.37 7.00
N TYR A 9 21.06 -18.33 6.79
CA TYR A 9 21.05 -17.52 5.56
C TYR A 9 21.16 -16.01 5.79
N ARG A 10 21.63 -15.57 6.96
CA ARG A 10 21.80 -14.12 7.21
C ARG A 10 22.92 -13.57 6.35
N ALA A 11 22.66 -12.45 5.69
CA ALA A 11 23.64 -11.69 4.93
C ALA A 11 23.79 -10.31 5.58
N PRO A 12 24.56 -10.17 6.68
CA PRO A 12 24.57 -8.97 7.51
C PRO A 12 24.93 -7.68 6.75
N ALA A 13 25.82 -7.79 5.75
CA ALA A 13 26.19 -6.65 4.91
C ALA A 13 25.04 -6.20 3.99
N LEU A 14 24.24 -7.14 3.49
CA LEU A 14 23.05 -6.83 2.70
C LEU A 14 21.96 -6.20 3.57
N GLU A 15 21.67 -6.78 4.73
CA GLU A 15 20.72 -6.22 5.71
C GLU A 15 21.08 -4.77 6.05
N LYS A 16 22.36 -4.50 6.34
CA LYS A 16 22.86 -3.14 6.60
C LYS A 16 22.72 -2.21 5.39
N GLY A 17 22.99 -2.72 4.18
CA GLY A 17 22.83 -1.94 2.95
C GLY A 17 21.39 -1.52 2.69
N LEU A 18 20.43 -2.43 2.89
CA LEU A 18 19.01 -2.15 2.74
C LEU A 18 18.51 -1.17 3.80
N ALA A 19 18.91 -1.36 5.05
CA ALA A 19 18.55 -0.44 6.15
C ALA A 19 19.04 1.00 5.89
N ILE A 20 20.22 1.19 5.29
CA ILE A 20 20.71 2.52 4.88
C ILE A 20 19.79 3.16 3.83
N ILE A 21 19.35 2.40 2.83
CA ILE A 21 18.43 2.90 1.79
C ILE A 21 17.11 3.33 2.43
N GLU A 22 16.53 2.46 3.26
CA GLU A 22 15.25 2.70 3.93
C GLU A 22 15.33 3.90 4.87
N TYR A 23 16.40 4.01 5.64
CA TYR A 23 16.64 5.17 6.51
C TYR A 23 16.72 6.47 5.72
N LEU A 24 17.54 6.51 4.65
CA LEU A 24 17.70 7.69 3.81
C LEU A 24 16.41 8.08 3.09
N ALA A 25 15.54 7.12 2.74
CA ALA A 25 14.25 7.37 2.10
C ALA A 25 13.29 8.18 2.98
N LEU A 26 13.46 8.09 4.30
CA LEU A 26 12.63 8.81 5.29
C LEU A 26 13.21 10.18 5.66
N GLN A 27 14.39 10.55 5.16
CA GLN A 27 15.04 11.80 5.53
C GLN A 27 14.67 12.93 4.55
N PRO A 28 14.31 14.13 5.05
CA PRO A 28 14.00 15.28 4.19
C PRO A 28 15.25 15.90 3.54
N SER A 29 16.45 15.51 3.97
CA SER A 29 17.72 16.05 3.48
C SER A 29 18.83 15.01 3.54
N ALA A 30 19.92 15.26 2.80
CA ALA A 30 21.11 14.41 2.79
C ALA A 30 21.71 14.24 4.20
N GLN A 31 22.25 13.06 4.48
CA GLN A 31 22.78 12.69 5.80
C GLN A 31 24.26 12.32 5.74
N SER A 32 25.03 12.75 6.73
CA SER A 32 26.42 12.31 6.94
C SER A 32 26.47 10.85 7.40
N GLN A 33 27.65 10.23 7.27
CA GLN A 33 27.87 8.85 7.74
C GLN A 33 27.55 8.69 9.25
N SER A 34 27.88 9.69 10.06
CA SER A 34 27.61 9.65 11.51
C SER A 34 26.11 9.74 11.81
N GLU A 35 25.38 10.63 11.12
CA GLU A 35 23.92 10.75 11.26
C GLU A 35 23.23 9.43 10.89
N ILE A 36 23.63 8.80 9.77
CA ILE A 36 23.09 7.50 9.34
C ILE A 36 23.40 6.40 10.37
N ALA A 37 24.63 6.36 10.87
CA ALA A 37 25.04 5.35 11.86
C ALA A 37 24.23 5.47 13.16
N ILE A 38 24.03 6.69 13.65
CA ILE A 38 23.20 6.98 14.83
C ILE A 38 21.75 6.55 14.57
N GLY A 39 21.18 6.93 13.42
CA GLY A 39 19.79 6.61 13.07
C GLY A 39 19.51 5.11 12.91
N LEU A 40 20.54 4.31 12.64
CA LEU A 40 20.45 2.85 12.52
C LEU A 40 20.93 2.08 13.76
N GLU A 41 21.32 2.78 14.84
CA GLU A 41 21.92 2.18 16.03
C GLU A 41 23.14 1.29 15.67
N LYS A 42 24.05 1.85 14.88
CA LYS A 42 25.31 1.24 14.44
C LYS A 42 26.48 2.20 14.63
N SER A 43 27.70 1.67 14.49
CA SER A 43 28.91 2.51 14.38
C SER A 43 29.18 2.94 12.93
N PRO A 44 29.84 4.09 12.71
CA PRO A 44 30.24 4.52 11.37
C PRO A 44 31.05 3.47 10.60
N ASN A 45 31.96 2.75 11.27
CA ASN A 45 32.77 1.70 10.66
C ASN A 45 31.93 0.50 10.21
N GLU A 46 30.84 0.21 10.90
CA GLU A 46 29.96 -0.91 10.57
C GLU A 46 29.15 -0.70 9.29
N ILE A 47 28.90 0.56 8.89
CA ILE A 47 28.10 0.90 7.70
C ILE A 47 28.94 1.41 6.53
N TYR A 48 30.21 1.79 6.77
CA TYR A 48 31.09 2.40 5.76
C TYR A 48 31.18 1.59 4.46
N ARG A 49 31.46 0.28 4.57
CA ARG A 49 31.57 -0.60 3.40
C ARG A 49 30.26 -0.70 2.61
N MET A 50 29.13 -0.55 3.28
CA MET A 50 27.81 -0.60 2.66
C MET A 50 27.51 0.72 1.95
N LEU A 51 27.83 1.87 2.56
CA LEU A 51 27.76 3.17 1.88
C LEU A 51 28.61 3.19 0.60
N ALA A 52 29.87 2.77 0.68
CA ALA A 52 30.75 2.72 -0.49
C ALA A 52 30.21 1.80 -1.61
N SER A 53 29.65 0.64 -1.23
CA SER A 53 29.04 -0.30 -2.18
C SER A 53 27.78 0.27 -2.83
N LEU A 54 26.91 0.92 -2.05
CA LEU A 54 25.69 1.57 -2.53
C LEU A 54 26.01 2.74 -3.47
N GLU A 55 27.02 3.55 -3.12
CA GLU A 55 27.49 4.68 -3.93
C GLU A 55 28.10 4.19 -5.25
N THR A 56 28.98 3.19 -5.20
CA THR A 56 29.58 2.58 -6.41
C THR A 56 28.50 1.98 -7.32
N ARG A 57 27.45 1.40 -6.73
CA ARG A 57 26.30 0.90 -7.48
C ARG A 57 25.33 2.00 -7.87
N GLY A 58 25.52 3.25 -7.47
CA GLY A 58 24.67 4.39 -7.81
C GLY A 58 23.29 4.36 -7.17
N TYR A 59 23.09 3.64 -6.07
CA TYR A 59 21.85 3.72 -5.26
C TYR A 59 21.81 5.00 -4.41
N ILE A 60 22.98 5.42 -3.95
CA ILE A 60 23.17 6.68 -3.23
C ILE A 60 24.24 7.50 -3.95
N GLN A 61 24.28 8.79 -3.68
CA GLN A 61 25.35 9.68 -4.09
C GLN A 61 25.90 10.40 -2.87
N ARG A 62 27.21 10.62 -2.83
CA ARG A 62 27.87 11.45 -1.81
C ARG A 62 28.17 12.82 -2.40
N ASP A 63 27.70 13.86 -1.73
CA ASP A 63 28.05 15.22 -2.09
C ASP A 63 29.53 15.49 -1.77
N PRO A 64 30.34 15.98 -2.72
CA PRO A 64 31.78 16.11 -2.54
C PRO A 64 32.17 17.22 -1.55
N VAL A 65 31.29 18.20 -1.29
CA VAL A 65 31.59 19.33 -0.40
C VAL A 65 31.19 19.01 1.03
N SER A 66 29.95 18.60 1.24
CA SER A 66 29.36 18.29 2.55
C SER A 66 29.66 16.88 3.03
N SER A 67 30.12 15.97 2.15
CA SER A 67 30.29 14.54 2.45
C SER A 67 29.00 13.84 2.90
N LYS A 68 27.83 14.42 2.61
CA LYS A 68 26.52 13.86 2.94
C LYS A 68 26.00 12.97 1.81
N TYR A 69 25.29 11.91 2.18
CA TYR A 69 24.69 10.93 1.28
C TYR A 69 23.21 11.21 1.06
N SER A 70 22.75 11.01 -0.17
CA SER A 70 21.34 11.08 -0.56
C SER A 70 21.01 9.94 -1.52
N LEU A 71 19.73 9.54 -1.59
CA LEU A 71 19.27 8.58 -2.59
C LEU A 71 19.38 9.19 -4.00
N THR A 72 19.70 8.36 -4.99
CA THR A 72 19.61 8.73 -6.41
C THR A 72 18.25 8.32 -6.99
N LEU A 73 18.00 8.65 -8.26
CA LEU A 73 16.83 8.16 -9.00
C LEU A 73 16.90 6.67 -9.38
N LYS A 74 17.94 5.93 -8.98
CA LYS A 74 18.11 4.54 -9.40
C LYS A 74 16.98 3.62 -8.92
N LEU A 75 16.49 3.79 -7.69
CA LEU A 75 15.38 2.99 -7.16
C LEU A 75 14.08 3.24 -7.95
N TYR A 76 13.82 4.50 -8.28
CA TYR A 76 12.71 4.88 -9.16
C TYR A 76 12.86 4.24 -10.55
N TYR A 77 14.04 4.32 -11.15
CA TYR A 77 14.31 3.71 -12.45
C TYR A 77 14.10 2.18 -12.44
N LEU A 78 14.58 1.49 -11.41
CA LEU A 78 14.42 0.03 -11.28
C LEU A 78 12.96 -0.36 -11.06
N SER A 79 12.21 0.40 -10.26
CA SER A 79 10.78 0.12 -10.02
C SER A 79 9.92 0.29 -11.27
N HIS A 80 10.32 1.16 -12.21
CA HIS A 80 9.52 1.43 -13.42
C HIS A 80 9.83 0.47 -14.59
N ARG A 81 10.93 -0.28 -14.57
CA ARG A 81 11.31 -1.10 -15.74
C ARG A 81 10.46 -2.36 -15.93
N HIS A 82 9.91 -2.95 -14.86
CA HIS A 82 9.15 -4.21 -14.95
C HIS A 82 8.10 -4.39 -13.83
N SER A 83 7.62 -3.32 -13.19
CA SER A 83 6.66 -3.52 -12.09
C SER A 83 5.25 -3.80 -12.58
N LEU A 84 4.65 -4.85 -12.03
CA LEU A 84 3.21 -5.08 -12.05
C LEU A 84 2.44 -3.84 -11.56
N VAL A 85 3.03 -3.13 -10.60
CA VAL A 85 2.52 -1.87 -10.05
C VAL A 85 2.39 -0.81 -11.14
N GLU A 86 3.40 -0.60 -11.99
CA GLU A 86 3.30 0.42 -13.05
C GLU A 86 2.26 0.07 -14.11
N LYS A 87 2.15 -1.21 -14.48
CA LYS A 87 1.06 -1.68 -15.36
C LYS A 87 -0.31 -1.40 -14.74
N LEU A 88 -0.46 -1.71 -13.45
CA LEU A 88 -1.68 -1.46 -12.69
C LEU A 88 -2.02 0.04 -12.59
N ARG A 89 -1.01 0.89 -12.29
CA ARG A 89 -1.16 2.35 -12.27
C ARG A 89 -1.60 2.88 -13.63
N SER A 90 -0.89 2.50 -14.68
CA SER A 90 -1.20 2.91 -16.06
C SER A 90 -2.62 2.53 -16.48
N ALA A 91 -3.07 1.33 -16.10
CA ALA A 91 -4.44 0.86 -16.36
C ALA A 91 -5.51 1.61 -15.55
N ALA A 92 -5.17 2.09 -14.35
CA ALA A 92 -6.13 2.64 -13.39
C ALA A 92 -6.27 4.15 -13.39
N LEU A 93 -5.21 4.91 -13.70
CA LEU A 93 -5.19 6.36 -13.51
C LEU A 93 -6.30 7.11 -14.27
N GLN A 94 -6.59 6.74 -15.52
CA GLN A 94 -7.68 7.38 -16.27
C GLN A 94 -9.08 7.01 -15.73
N PRO A 95 -9.43 5.73 -15.55
CA PRO A 95 -10.70 5.33 -14.92
C PRO A 95 -10.93 5.98 -13.54
N MET A 96 -9.88 6.03 -12.72
CA MET A 96 -9.93 6.67 -11.40
C MET A 96 -10.22 8.17 -11.49
N ARG A 97 -9.61 8.89 -12.46
CA ARG A 97 -9.89 10.32 -12.68
C ARG A 97 -11.34 10.57 -13.06
N GLN A 98 -11.89 9.75 -13.96
CA GLN A 98 -13.29 9.84 -14.36
C GLN A 98 -14.23 9.56 -13.18
N THR A 99 -13.91 8.52 -12.40
CA THR A 99 -14.62 8.16 -11.16
C THR A 99 -14.63 9.33 -10.19
N SER A 100 -13.45 9.88 -9.86
CA SER A 100 -13.33 11.00 -8.92
C SER A 100 -14.07 12.26 -9.39
N ALA A 101 -14.07 12.53 -10.70
CA ALA A 101 -14.84 13.64 -11.26
C ALA A 101 -16.36 13.40 -11.14
N ALA A 102 -16.83 12.19 -11.43
CA ALA A 102 -18.25 11.83 -11.42
C ALA A 102 -18.85 11.83 -10.02
N ILE A 103 -18.14 11.29 -9.02
CA ILE A 103 -18.63 11.23 -7.64
C ILE A 103 -18.15 12.41 -6.79
N ARG A 104 -17.27 13.26 -7.32
CA ARG A 104 -16.65 14.38 -6.60
C ARG A 104 -15.92 13.99 -5.31
N GLN A 105 -15.41 12.76 -5.22
CA GLN A 105 -14.64 12.24 -4.09
C GLN A 105 -13.29 11.69 -4.57
N PRO A 106 -12.25 11.65 -3.72
CA PRO A 106 -10.98 11.09 -4.12
C PRO A 106 -11.10 9.57 -4.32
N CYS A 107 -10.29 9.04 -5.22
CA CYS A 107 -10.17 7.60 -5.44
C CYS A 107 -8.70 7.22 -5.38
N HIS A 108 -8.36 6.14 -4.67
CA HIS A 108 -7.01 5.62 -4.63
C HIS A 108 -6.97 4.13 -4.96
N LEU A 109 -5.83 3.70 -5.47
CA LEU A 109 -5.52 2.32 -5.80
C LEU A 109 -4.48 1.82 -4.80
N SER A 110 -4.73 0.63 -4.24
CA SER A 110 -3.80 -0.01 -3.32
C SER A 110 -3.56 -1.47 -3.65
N VAL A 111 -2.43 -1.99 -3.16
CA VAL A 111 -2.01 -3.39 -3.31
C VAL A 111 -1.59 -3.96 -1.96
N LEU A 112 -1.56 -5.29 -1.86
CA LEU A 112 -0.95 -5.97 -0.73
C LEU A 112 0.58 -5.86 -0.82
N PHE A 113 1.22 -5.37 0.24
CA PHE A 113 2.67 -5.30 0.37
C PHE A 113 3.08 -5.64 1.80
N ASN A 114 3.80 -6.74 2.00
CA ASN A 114 4.27 -7.20 3.33
C ASN A 114 3.18 -7.12 4.41
N ASP A 115 2.02 -7.72 4.14
CA ASP A 115 0.87 -7.78 5.07
C ASP A 115 0.28 -6.40 5.43
N LYS A 116 0.60 -5.38 4.63
CA LYS A 116 0.05 -4.02 4.70
C LYS A 116 -0.64 -3.67 3.40
N VAL A 117 -1.43 -2.61 3.45
CA VAL A 117 -2.02 -1.98 2.27
C VAL A 117 -1.08 -0.88 1.82
N LEU A 118 -0.49 -1.00 0.63
CA LEU A 118 0.34 0.05 0.01
C LEU A 118 -0.48 0.82 -1.01
N VAL A 119 -0.55 2.14 -0.86
CA VAL A 119 -1.19 3.01 -1.86
C VAL A 119 -0.24 3.24 -3.02
N VAL A 120 -0.69 2.89 -4.23
CA VAL A 120 0.13 2.93 -5.44
C VAL A 120 -0.39 3.89 -6.49
N ALA A 121 -1.58 4.46 -6.35
CA ALA A 121 -2.00 5.63 -7.14
C ALA A 121 -3.10 6.41 -6.42
N TYR A 122 -3.15 7.71 -6.66
CA TYR A 122 -4.18 8.58 -6.13
C TYR A 122 -4.78 9.46 -7.23
N SER A 123 -6.10 9.61 -7.20
CA SER A 123 -6.88 10.54 -8.02
C SER A 123 -7.60 11.53 -7.11
N LYS A 124 -7.30 12.81 -7.30
CA LYS A 124 -7.84 13.90 -6.49
C LYS A 124 -9.34 14.11 -6.72
N SER A 125 -10.04 14.51 -5.66
CA SER A 125 -11.37 15.08 -5.79
C SER A 125 -11.30 16.47 -6.47
N PRO A 126 -12.33 16.86 -7.25
CA PRO A 126 -12.49 18.23 -7.73
C PRO A 126 -13.00 19.20 -6.64
N ARG A 127 -13.34 18.75 -5.43
CA ARG A 127 -13.82 19.61 -4.34
C ARG A 127 -12.67 20.48 -3.77
N PRO A 128 -12.97 21.70 -3.29
CA PRO A 128 -11.98 22.54 -2.61
C PRO A 128 -11.41 21.92 -1.32
N ILE A 129 -12.23 21.11 -0.63
CA ILE A 129 -11.87 20.37 0.58
C ILE A 129 -12.11 18.89 0.28
N ALA A 130 -11.06 18.08 0.44
CA ALA A 130 -11.10 16.65 0.17
C ALA A 130 -10.03 15.89 0.97
N VAL A 131 -10.26 14.58 1.12
CA VAL A 131 -9.30 13.67 1.74
C VAL A 131 -8.12 13.43 0.80
N MET A 132 -6.91 13.57 1.30
CA MET A 132 -5.68 13.22 0.60
C MET A 132 -5.13 11.91 1.17
N ILE A 133 -4.90 10.94 0.27
CA ILE A 133 -4.27 9.66 0.59
C ILE A 133 -2.99 9.59 -0.22
N GLU A 134 -1.84 9.70 0.43
CA GLU A 134 -0.56 9.81 -0.27
C GLU A 134 -0.12 8.46 -0.87
N GLU A 135 0.41 8.53 -2.08
CA GLU A 135 1.06 7.37 -2.71
C GLU A 135 2.34 7.01 -1.95
N GLY A 136 2.59 5.72 -1.76
CA GLY A 136 3.70 5.21 -0.96
C GLY A 136 3.35 4.95 0.51
N ASN A 137 2.21 5.45 1.00
CA ASN A 137 1.79 5.20 2.38
C ASN A 137 1.32 3.75 2.60
N LEU A 138 1.65 3.24 3.79
CA LEU A 138 1.26 1.92 4.26
C LEU A 138 0.16 2.03 5.31
N TYR A 139 -0.91 1.27 5.12
CA TYR A 139 -2.05 1.21 6.03
C TYR A 139 -2.26 -0.20 6.60
N ASN A 140 -2.93 -0.25 7.76
CA ASN A 140 -3.22 -1.50 8.44
C ASN A 140 -4.23 -2.33 7.63
N ILE A 141 -3.91 -3.60 7.39
CA ILE A 141 -4.72 -4.51 6.59
C ILE A 141 -6.01 -4.97 7.29
N LEU A 142 -6.05 -4.98 8.62
CA LEU A 142 -7.19 -5.43 9.40
C LEU A 142 -8.27 -4.35 9.58
N THR A 143 -7.86 -3.07 9.62
CA THR A 143 -8.77 -1.98 10.02
C THR A 143 -9.30 -1.16 8.86
N THR A 144 -8.61 -1.16 7.71
CA THR A 144 -9.03 -0.37 6.54
C THR A 144 -10.02 -1.12 5.66
N ALA A 145 -10.91 -0.39 4.99
CA ALA A 145 -11.83 -0.95 3.99
C ALA A 145 -11.06 -1.68 2.87
N SER A 146 -9.96 -1.09 2.39
CA SER A 146 -9.07 -1.70 1.40
C SER A 146 -8.41 -2.96 1.92
N GLY A 147 -7.97 -2.98 3.17
CA GLY A 147 -7.33 -4.14 3.78
C GLY A 147 -8.27 -5.32 3.95
N LYS A 148 -9.48 -5.08 4.49
CA LYS A 148 -10.52 -6.12 4.59
C LYS A 148 -10.96 -6.60 3.21
N THR A 149 -11.08 -5.70 2.24
CA THR A 149 -11.34 -6.07 0.84
C THR A 149 -10.25 -6.98 0.30
N LEU A 150 -8.97 -6.59 0.40
CA LEU A 150 -7.85 -7.42 -0.06
C LEU A 150 -7.85 -8.79 0.61
N LEU A 151 -7.96 -8.86 1.95
CA LEU A 151 -8.01 -10.11 2.71
C LEU A 151 -9.15 -11.03 2.26
N SER A 152 -10.32 -10.46 1.94
CA SER A 152 -11.50 -11.24 1.52
C SER A 152 -11.33 -11.89 0.15
N PHE A 153 -10.43 -11.39 -0.69
CA PHE A 153 -10.17 -11.89 -2.04
C PHE A 153 -8.85 -12.65 -2.17
N LEU A 154 -8.10 -12.83 -1.07
CA LEU A 154 -6.98 -13.77 -1.01
C LEU A 154 -7.46 -15.21 -0.93
N ASP A 155 -6.59 -16.13 -1.34
CA ASP A 155 -6.76 -17.54 -1.01
C ASP A 155 -6.68 -17.74 0.51
N GLU A 156 -7.31 -18.81 0.99
CA GLU A 156 -7.44 -19.07 2.42
C GLU A 156 -6.09 -19.17 3.13
N SER A 157 -5.10 -19.81 2.50
CA SER A 157 -3.78 -20.02 3.10
C SER A 157 -3.00 -18.70 3.27
N SER A 158 -2.99 -17.85 2.24
CA SER A 158 -2.37 -16.53 2.29
C SER A 158 -3.07 -15.63 3.31
N ARG A 159 -4.40 -15.65 3.35
CA ARG A 159 -5.19 -14.90 4.33
C ARG A 159 -4.85 -15.35 5.74
N GLU A 160 -4.88 -16.64 6.03
CA GLU A 160 -4.56 -17.16 7.37
C GLU A 160 -3.14 -16.81 7.80
N GLN A 161 -2.17 -16.92 6.90
CA GLN A 161 -0.79 -16.54 7.18
C GLN A 161 -0.70 -15.08 7.65
N ILE A 162 -1.30 -14.14 6.91
CA ILE A 162 -1.32 -12.72 7.25
C ILE A 162 -1.97 -12.49 8.61
N LEU A 163 -3.15 -13.07 8.83
CA LEU A 163 -3.89 -12.90 10.08
C LEU A 163 -3.11 -13.45 11.27
N HIS A 164 -2.46 -14.61 11.11
CA HIS A 164 -1.66 -15.20 12.18
C HIS A 164 -0.37 -14.44 12.46
N GLN A 165 0.17 -13.69 11.51
CA GLN A 165 1.36 -12.84 11.73
C GLN A 165 1.01 -11.48 12.36
N ASP A 166 -0.23 -10.99 12.23
CA ASP A 166 -0.62 -9.70 12.79
C ASP A 166 -0.84 -9.77 14.33
N PRO A 167 -0.07 -9.01 15.14
CA PRO A 167 -0.19 -9.02 16.59
C PRO A 167 -1.57 -8.56 17.11
N SER A 168 -2.25 -7.69 16.38
CA SER A 168 -3.57 -7.17 16.74
C SER A 168 -4.63 -8.23 16.55
N TYR A 169 -4.55 -9.00 15.45
CA TYR A 169 -5.41 -10.16 15.24
C TYR A 169 -5.17 -11.23 16.31
N GLN A 170 -3.92 -11.49 16.67
CA GLN A 170 -3.59 -12.47 17.71
C GLN A 170 -4.25 -12.16 19.06
N LYS A 171 -4.33 -10.87 19.44
CA LYS A 171 -4.96 -10.38 20.67
C LYS A 171 -6.49 -10.51 20.70
N LEU A 172 -7.13 -10.74 19.55
CA LEU A 172 -8.57 -10.94 19.49
C LEU A 172 -8.98 -12.24 20.20
N SER A 173 -10.09 -12.18 20.94
CA SER A 173 -10.76 -13.36 21.49
C SER A 173 -11.23 -14.31 20.39
N LYS A 174 -11.53 -15.56 20.75
CA LYS A 174 -12.06 -16.56 19.79
C LYS A 174 -13.33 -16.07 19.07
N THR A 175 -14.22 -15.39 19.79
CA THR A 175 -15.45 -14.84 19.23
C THR A 175 -15.14 -13.72 18.22
N GLN A 176 -14.28 -12.77 18.59
CA GLN A 176 -13.87 -11.69 17.68
C GLN A 176 -13.18 -12.20 16.41
N LYS A 177 -12.32 -13.23 16.51
CA LYS A 177 -11.70 -13.86 15.34
C LYS A 177 -12.76 -14.49 14.42
N ARG A 178 -13.75 -15.19 15.00
CA ARG A 178 -14.86 -15.78 14.24
C ARG A 178 -15.68 -14.70 13.54
N ASP A 179 -15.99 -13.60 14.23
CA ASP A 179 -16.79 -12.51 13.67
C ASP A 179 -16.04 -11.78 12.55
N PHE A 180 -14.73 -11.56 12.72
CA PHE A 180 -13.87 -11.01 11.67
C PHE A 180 -13.82 -11.91 10.43
N GLN A 181 -13.65 -13.23 10.61
CA GLN A 181 -13.69 -14.17 9.48
C GLN A 181 -15.05 -14.16 8.77
N LYS A 182 -16.17 -14.07 9.50
CA LYS A 182 -17.50 -13.92 8.91
C LYS A 182 -17.64 -12.63 8.12
N GLU A 183 -17.09 -11.54 8.62
CA GLU A 183 -17.06 -10.25 7.92
C GLU A 183 -16.33 -10.40 6.57
N LEU A 184 -15.16 -11.04 6.54
CA LEU A 184 -14.43 -11.27 5.29
C LEU A 184 -15.21 -12.14 4.28
N ILE A 185 -15.90 -13.19 4.76
CA ILE A 185 -16.76 -14.01 3.90
C ILE A 185 -17.91 -13.18 3.32
N HIS A 186 -18.51 -12.29 4.13
CA HIS A 186 -19.56 -11.41 3.67
C HIS A 186 -19.06 -10.42 2.61
N ILE A 187 -17.90 -9.80 2.85
CA ILE A 187 -17.22 -8.90 1.89
C ILE A 187 -16.94 -9.62 0.57
N HIS A 188 -16.41 -10.84 0.63
CA HIS A 188 -16.16 -11.65 -0.57
C HIS A 188 -17.45 -11.88 -1.37
N LYS A 189 -18.53 -12.25 -0.69
CA LYS A 189 -19.83 -12.54 -1.34
C LYS A 189 -20.48 -11.30 -1.96
N GLN A 190 -20.39 -10.14 -1.30
CA GLN A 190 -21.02 -8.91 -1.80
C GLN A 190 -20.18 -8.21 -2.88
N GLY A 191 -18.86 -8.43 -2.89
CA GLY A 191 -17.96 -7.87 -3.92
C GLY A 191 -17.41 -6.48 -3.62
N TYR A 192 -17.73 -5.90 -2.47
CA TYR A 192 -17.27 -4.59 -2.03
C TYR A 192 -17.22 -4.48 -0.50
N THR A 193 -16.63 -3.41 0.01
CA THR A 193 -16.69 -3.01 1.42
C THR A 193 -17.18 -1.57 1.51
N GLU A 194 -18.05 -1.29 2.47
CA GLU A 194 -18.43 0.05 2.91
C GLU A 194 -18.26 0.10 4.42
N MET A 195 -17.45 1.03 4.93
CA MET A 195 -17.28 1.20 6.37
C MET A 195 -16.77 2.60 6.74
N PRO A 196 -17.03 3.07 7.97
CA PRO A 196 -16.36 4.25 8.52
C PRO A 196 -14.83 4.07 8.54
N SER A 197 -14.10 5.14 8.25
CA SER A 197 -12.65 5.10 8.24
C SER A 197 -12.07 4.91 9.64
N SER A 198 -11.08 4.04 9.78
CA SER A 198 -10.38 3.84 11.06
C SER A 198 -9.40 4.96 11.41
N TYR A 199 -9.11 5.88 10.48
CA TYR A 199 -8.07 6.91 10.63
C TYR A 199 -8.62 8.31 10.91
N ALA A 200 -9.85 8.61 10.48
CA ALA A 200 -10.46 9.91 10.73
C ALA A 200 -11.98 9.80 10.82
N GLN A 201 -12.52 10.48 11.83
CA GLN A 201 -13.96 10.63 11.99
C GLN A 201 -14.54 11.49 10.87
N GLY A 202 -15.74 11.17 10.42
CA GLY A 202 -16.38 11.88 9.32
C GLY A 202 -15.96 11.38 7.93
N ILE A 203 -15.23 10.27 7.83
CA ILE A 203 -14.90 9.63 6.56
C ILE A 203 -15.57 8.26 6.46
N VAL A 204 -16.17 7.96 5.30
CA VAL A 204 -16.66 6.62 4.94
C VAL A 204 -15.86 6.13 3.74
N ASP A 205 -15.29 4.94 3.85
CA ASP A 205 -14.49 4.30 2.82
C ASP A 205 -15.31 3.23 2.09
N PHE A 206 -15.23 3.26 0.75
CA PHE A 206 -15.87 2.32 -0.15
C PHE A 206 -14.80 1.62 -0.97
N SER A 207 -14.72 0.31 -0.92
CA SER A 207 -13.64 -0.45 -1.56
C SER A 207 -14.15 -1.58 -2.45
N VAL A 208 -13.51 -1.79 -3.59
CA VAL A 208 -13.76 -2.95 -4.48
C VAL A 208 -12.43 -3.59 -4.88
N PRO A 209 -12.36 -4.92 -5.01
CA PRO A 209 -11.14 -5.60 -5.41
C PRO A 209 -10.92 -5.47 -6.92
N ILE A 210 -9.66 -5.43 -7.35
CA ILE A 210 -9.24 -5.63 -8.74
C ILE A 210 -8.47 -6.94 -8.82
N GLY A 211 -8.83 -7.77 -9.80
CA GLY A 211 -8.17 -9.05 -10.04
C GLY A 211 -8.49 -10.11 -8.99
N HIS A 212 -7.71 -11.20 -9.05
CA HIS A 212 -7.80 -12.35 -8.17
C HIS A 212 -6.41 -13.03 -8.08
N PRO A 213 -6.07 -13.75 -6.99
CA PRO A 213 -4.79 -14.46 -6.86
C PRO A 213 -4.36 -15.27 -8.09
N SER A 214 -5.30 -15.94 -8.77
CA SER A 214 -5.04 -16.71 -10.00
C SER A 214 -4.63 -15.86 -11.20
N SER A 215 -5.01 -14.58 -11.23
CA SER A 215 -4.59 -13.62 -12.27
C SER A 215 -3.20 -13.02 -12.02
N GLY A 216 -2.60 -13.28 -10.86
CA GLY A 216 -1.36 -12.64 -10.42
C GLY A 216 -1.52 -11.18 -10.01
N ILE A 217 -2.75 -10.65 -10.01
CA ILE A 217 -3.08 -9.28 -9.59
C ILE A 217 -4.07 -9.34 -8.42
N THR A 218 -3.66 -8.76 -7.30
CA THR A 218 -4.52 -8.53 -6.13
C THR A 218 -4.39 -7.08 -5.72
N ALA A 219 -5.37 -6.26 -6.09
CA ALA A 219 -5.39 -4.84 -5.82
C ALA A 219 -6.78 -4.40 -5.35
N CYS A 220 -6.91 -3.14 -4.94
CA CYS A 220 -8.15 -2.57 -4.44
C CYS A 220 -8.30 -1.11 -4.89
N LEU A 221 -9.46 -0.76 -5.43
CA LEU A 221 -9.88 0.63 -5.57
C LEU A 221 -10.64 1.04 -4.33
N THR A 222 -10.40 2.26 -3.87
CA THR A 222 -11.09 2.81 -2.70
C THR A 222 -11.48 4.26 -2.92
N VAL A 223 -12.69 4.62 -2.54
CA VAL A 223 -13.17 5.99 -2.42
C VAL A 223 -13.29 6.35 -0.95
N SER A 224 -12.71 7.48 -0.56
CA SER A 224 -12.81 8.01 0.81
C SER A 224 -13.71 9.23 0.82
N LYS A 225 -14.99 9.04 1.16
CA LYS A 225 -16.01 10.09 1.19
C LYS A 225 -15.89 10.90 2.48
N LEU A 226 -15.67 12.21 2.36
CA LEU A 226 -15.78 13.13 3.50
C LEU A 226 -17.25 13.49 3.73
N LEU A 227 -17.76 13.28 4.95
CA LEU A 227 -19.10 13.68 5.35
C LEU A 227 -19.15 15.20 5.55
N THR A 228 -20.02 15.86 4.80
CA THR A 228 -20.26 17.30 4.88
C THR A 228 -21.57 17.60 5.59
N LEU A 229 -21.64 18.77 6.25
CA LEU A 229 -22.79 19.14 7.09
C LEU A 229 -24.07 19.36 6.27
N GLU A 230 -23.97 19.90 5.05
CA GLU A 230 -25.12 20.23 4.19
C GLU A 230 -24.68 20.23 2.72
N ASP A 231 -25.03 19.19 1.96
CA ASP A 231 -24.85 19.18 0.50
C ASP A 231 -25.90 18.24 -0.12
N GLU A 232 -27.01 18.81 -0.64
CA GLU A 232 -28.09 18.07 -1.31
C GLU A 232 -27.60 17.30 -2.56
N ASN A 233 -26.39 17.58 -3.04
CA ASN A 233 -25.79 16.94 -4.20
C ASN A 233 -24.70 15.91 -3.84
N GLU A 234 -24.64 15.44 -2.59
CA GLU A 234 -23.73 14.36 -2.23
C GLU A 234 -24.13 13.06 -2.94
N PRO A 235 -23.18 12.37 -3.60
CA PRO A 235 -23.47 11.07 -4.18
C PRO A 235 -23.97 10.10 -3.10
N SER A 236 -25.03 9.37 -3.44
CA SER A 236 -25.51 8.26 -2.63
C SER A 236 -24.44 7.16 -2.54
N HIS A 237 -24.48 6.37 -1.47
CA HIS A 237 -23.54 5.28 -1.27
C HIS A 237 -23.62 4.26 -2.42
N ASP A 238 -24.85 3.92 -2.85
CA ASP A 238 -25.09 3.06 -4.01
C ASP A 238 -24.46 3.62 -5.28
N TYR A 239 -24.58 4.92 -5.54
CA TYR A 239 -23.99 5.54 -6.72
C TYR A 239 -22.45 5.50 -6.68
N ILE A 240 -21.84 5.70 -5.50
CA ILE A 240 -20.39 5.55 -5.33
C ILE A 240 -19.96 4.12 -5.65
N ILE A 241 -20.64 3.12 -5.06
CA ILE A 241 -20.31 1.70 -5.27
C ILE A 241 -20.45 1.32 -6.75
N GLN A 242 -21.55 1.72 -7.42
CA GLN A 242 -21.75 1.42 -8.84
C GLN A 242 -20.70 2.09 -9.74
N THR A 243 -20.34 3.33 -9.44
CA THR A 243 -19.28 4.03 -10.18
C THR A 243 -17.93 3.35 -9.96
N LEU A 244 -17.64 2.91 -8.73
CA LEU A 244 -16.40 2.22 -8.38
C LEU A 244 -16.32 0.82 -9.03
N LEU A 245 -17.44 0.09 -9.12
CA LEU A 245 -17.53 -1.18 -9.87
C LEU A 245 -17.36 -0.99 -11.38
N THR A 246 -17.83 0.13 -11.93
CA THR A 246 -17.60 0.50 -13.34
C THR A 246 -16.13 0.79 -13.57
N CYS A 247 -15.51 1.58 -12.69
CA CYS A 247 -14.07 1.84 -12.69
C CYS A 247 -13.28 0.53 -12.66
N LYS A 248 -13.59 -0.36 -11.71
CA LYS A 248 -12.99 -1.70 -11.62
C LYS A 248 -13.02 -2.43 -12.98
N LYS A 249 -14.18 -2.52 -13.63
CA LYS A 249 -14.31 -3.21 -14.92
C LYS A 249 -13.43 -2.60 -16.00
N GLU A 250 -13.34 -1.27 -16.05
CA GLU A 250 -12.46 -0.57 -17.00
C GLU A 250 -10.99 -0.84 -16.71
N VAL A 251 -10.57 -0.81 -15.43
CA VAL A 251 -9.20 -1.16 -15.02
C VAL A 251 -8.87 -2.61 -15.38
N GLU A 252 -9.77 -3.56 -15.07
CA GLU A 252 -9.59 -4.98 -15.39
C GLU A 252 -9.50 -5.20 -16.91
N SER A 253 -10.33 -4.51 -17.70
CA SER A 253 -10.24 -4.52 -19.17
C SER A 253 -8.89 -3.99 -19.67
N ASN A 254 -8.41 -2.86 -19.11
CA ASN A 254 -7.11 -2.28 -19.47
C ASN A 254 -5.94 -3.20 -19.11
N LEU A 255 -6.10 -4.05 -18.10
CA LEU A 255 -5.13 -5.07 -17.70
C LEU A 255 -5.20 -6.36 -18.54
N GLY A 256 -6.19 -6.49 -19.41
CA GLY A 256 -6.48 -7.75 -20.11
C GLY A 256 -7.02 -8.85 -19.19
N LEU A 257 -7.53 -8.47 -18.01
CA LEU A 257 -8.28 -9.34 -17.11
C LEU A 257 -9.73 -9.41 -17.60
N ALA A 258 -9.96 -10.03 -18.76
CA ALA A 258 -11.33 -10.35 -19.15
C ALA A 258 -11.93 -11.28 -18.09
N SER A 259 -13.16 -11.01 -17.67
CA SER A 259 -13.91 -11.82 -16.71
C SER A 259 -13.87 -13.28 -17.15
N LEU A 260 -13.03 -14.08 -16.48
CA LEU A 260 -13.07 -15.53 -16.61
C LEU A 260 -14.50 -15.95 -16.21
N PRO A 261 -15.18 -16.75 -17.06
CA PRO A 261 -16.56 -17.16 -16.82
C PRO A 261 -16.73 -17.89 -15.49
#